data_AF-A0A6I6JZ42-F1
#
_entry.id   AF-A0A6I6JZ42-F1
#
_cell.length_a   1.000
_cell.length_b   1.000
_cell.length_c   1.000
_cell.angle_alpha   90.00
_cell.angle_beta   90.00
_cell.angle_gamma   90.00
#
_symmetry.space_group_name_H-M   'P 1'
#
loop_
_entity.id
_entity.type
_entity.pdbx_description
1 polymer ?
#
loop_
_entity_poly.entity_id
_entity_poly.type
_entity_poly.pdbx_seq_one_letter_code
_entity_poly.pdbx_strand_id
1 'polypeptide(L)'
;MRQLKMKKTITSLFAVVFAMFFVFGASAQKHMHHKNNYMISDLERMEDENMDYLNQIYKIVKDYPAFSYTYSLEDGKVKNVVVEGVNNNLDRKRLEIVLFDLKTNKNRMKNKANRMGVFYSVDEQAEYEDGWESLKTDILSNLNYADEAKNWGVEGTVFVKFVVDENGEIPFISTSTNMESPIDMHVDKLEQAAAEAIKATSGDWEPSEVENEEVASLLIIPVTFDVKKSPFLPTMIL
;
A
#
# COMPACT_ATOMS: atom_id res chain seq x y z
N MET A 1 48.15 -20.42 20.46
CA MET A 1 46.95 -21.19 20.07
C MET A 1 45.74 -20.67 20.84
N ARG A 2 44.89 -19.88 20.20
CA ARG A 2 43.58 -19.48 20.75
C ARG A 2 42.54 -19.61 19.64
N GLN A 3 41.47 -20.32 19.96
CA GLN A 3 40.50 -20.85 19.02
C GLN A 3 39.57 -19.76 18.50
N LEU A 4 39.36 -19.70 17.18
CA LEU A 4 38.16 -19.13 16.59
C LEU A 4 37.07 -20.21 16.57
N LYS A 5 36.02 -20.02 17.36
CA LYS A 5 34.74 -20.72 17.20
C LYS A 5 33.70 -19.74 16.64
N MET A 6 33.02 -20.23 15.60
CA MET A 6 31.95 -19.62 14.82
C MET A 6 30.80 -19.03 15.64
N LYS A 7 30.03 -18.12 15.03
CA LYS A 7 28.59 -18.36 14.74
C LYS A 7 28.01 -17.34 13.73
N LYS A 8 27.40 -17.89 12.67
CA LYS A 8 26.38 -17.25 11.81
C LYS A 8 25.17 -16.83 12.64
N THR A 9 24.43 -15.82 12.16
CA THR A 9 22.95 -15.65 12.09
C THR A 9 22.59 -14.14 12.17
N ILE A 10 21.53 -13.55 11.64
CA ILE A 10 20.39 -13.82 10.72
C ILE A 10 19.82 -12.40 10.43
N THR A 11 19.23 -12.19 9.26
CA THR A 11 18.51 -10.98 8.80
C THR A 11 17.47 -10.47 9.82
N SER A 12 17.42 -9.15 10.04
CA SER A 12 16.48 -8.49 10.95
C SER A 12 15.37 -7.79 10.15
N LEU A 13 14.19 -8.40 10.11
CA LEU A 13 12.92 -7.79 9.72
C LEU A 13 12.38 -7.03 10.95
N PHE A 14 12.28 -5.70 10.91
CA PHE A 14 11.66 -4.94 12.00
C PHE A 14 10.14 -5.07 11.92
N ALA A 15 9.58 -5.98 12.71
CA ALA A 15 8.14 -6.04 12.99
C ALA A 15 7.91 -5.51 14.41
N VAL A 16 7.36 -4.31 14.53
CA VAL A 16 6.85 -3.80 15.82
C VAL A 16 5.49 -4.46 16.07
N VAL A 17 5.48 -5.58 16.80
CA VAL A 17 4.24 -6.28 17.18
C VAL A 17 3.82 -5.83 18.58
N PHE A 18 2.84 -4.93 18.68
CA PHE A 18 2.13 -4.68 19.93
C PHE A 18 1.02 -5.74 20.03
N ALA A 19 1.19 -6.73 20.91
CA ALA A 19 0.21 -7.80 21.07
C ALA A 19 -0.99 -7.31 21.91
N MET A 20 -1.98 -6.69 21.25
CA MET A 20 -3.33 -6.60 21.78
C MET A 20 -4.17 -7.75 21.20
N PHE A 21 -4.70 -8.59 22.09
CA PHE A 21 -5.73 -9.56 21.74
C PHE A 21 -7.02 -8.80 21.41
N PHE A 22 -7.21 -8.44 20.14
CA PHE A 22 -8.50 -7.98 19.64
C PHE A 22 -9.31 -9.19 19.18
N VAL A 23 -10.46 -9.38 19.83
CA VAL A 23 -11.56 -10.20 19.32
C VAL A 23 -12.16 -9.40 18.17
N PHE A 24 -11.77 -9.68 16.93
CA PHE A 24 -12.44 -9.12 15.77
C PHE A 24 -13.93 -9.47 15.83
N GLY A 25 -14.79 -8.49 15.51
CA GLY A 25 -16.23 -8.56 15.65
C GLY A 25 -16.85 -9.77 14.94
N ALA A 26 -18.06 -10.16 15.40
CA ALA A 26 -18.81 -11.28 14.85
C ALA A 26 -19.14 -11.16 13.34
N SER A 27 -18.98 -9.96 12.76
CA SER A 27 -19.06 -9.65 11.32
C SER A 27 -18.05 -10.47 10.50
N ALA A 28 -16.78 -10.46 10.89
CA ALA A 28 -15.70 -11.17 10.19
C ALA A 28 -15.93 -12.70 10.16
N GLN A 29 -16.52 -13.26 11.21
CA GLN A 29 -16.86 -14.70 11.29
C GLN A 29 -17.98 -15.11 10.33
N LYS A 30 -18.89 -14.19 10.00
CA LYS A 30 -20.04 -14.46 9.13
C LYS A 30 -19.62 -14.57 7.66
N HIS A 31 -18.63 -13.79 7.25
CA HIS A 31 -18.08 -13.78 5.88
C HIS A 31 -17.10 -14.93 5.58
N MET A 32 -16.57 -15.59 6.61
CA MET A 32 -15.71 -16.79 6.41
C MET A 32 -16.45 -18.02 5.88
N HIS A 33 -17.79 -18.01 5.84
CA HIS A 33 -18.59 -19.20 5.54
C HIS A 33 -19.00 -19.38 4.06
N HIS A 34 -18.60 -18.49 3.13
CA HIS A 34 -18.95 -18.68 1.71
C HIS A 34 -17.92 -19.49 0.91
N LYS A 35 -18.36 -20.68 0.52
CA LYS A 35 -17.69 -21.74 -0.23
C LYS A 35 -17.16 -21.26 -1.61
N ASN A 36 -15.89 -20.88 -1.68
CA ASN A 36 -15.13 -20.80 -2.95
C ASN A 36 -13.64 -21.13 -2.69
N ASN A 37 -13.10 -22.11 -3.41
CA ASN A 37 -11.77 -22.74 -3.19
C ASN A 37 -10.55 -21.85 -3.54
N TYR A 38 -10.51 -20.60 -3.08
CA TYR A 38 -9.23 -19.89 -3.02
C TYR A 38 -8.60 -20.22 -1.69
N MET A 39 -7.41 -20.81 -1.72
CA MET A 39 -6.68 -21.02 -0.47
C MET A 39 -6.30 -19.65 0.08
N ILE A 40 -6.34 -19.46 1.39
CA ILE A 40 -5.90 -18.21 2.05
C ILE A 40 -4.50 -17.78 1.56
N SER A 41 -3.63 -18.74 1.27
CA SER A 41 -2.31 -18.52 0.67
C SER A 41 -2.35 -17.87 -0.72
N ASP A 42 -3.43 -18.06 -1.49
CA ASP A 42 -3.60 -17.40 -2.79
C ASP A 42 -3.90 -15.91 -2.64
N LEU A 43 -4.65 -15.49 -1.61
CA LEU A 43 -4.90 -14.07 -1.35
C LEU A 43 -3.61 -13.37 -0.93
N GLU A 44 -2.85 -13.96 0.00
CA GLU A 44 -1.55 -13.42 0.44
C GLU A 44 -0.57 -13.32 -0.75
N ARG A 45 -0.52 -14.34 -1.61
CA ARG A 45 0.31 -14.32 -2.83
C ARG A 45 -0.14 -13.26 -3.84
N MET A 46 -1.44 -13.12 -4.09
CA MET A 46 -1.97 -12.10 -5.01
C MET A 46 -1.67 -10.69 -4.49
N GLU A 47 -1.67 -10.50 -3.17
CA GLU A 47 -1.30 -9.22 -2.57
C GLU A 47 0.19 -8.92 -2.75
N ASP A 48 1.07 -9.92 -2.57
CA ASP A 48 2.50 -9.76 -2.91
C ASP A 48 2.71 -9.43 -4.40
N GLU A 49 1.95 -10.06 -5.30
CA GLU A 49 1.96 -9.74 -6.74
C GLU A 49 1.47 -8.29 -7.00
N ASN A 50 0.42 -7.84 -6.32
CA ASN A 50 -0.08 -6.47 -6.43
C ASN A 50 0.95 -5.44 -5.98
N MET A 51 1.70 -5.74 -4.92
CA MET A 51 2.78 -4.87 -4.46
C MET A 51 3.87 -4.72 -5.51
N ASP A 52 4.20 -5.78 -6.26
CA ASP A 52 5.13 -5.67 -7.39
C ASP A 52 4.55 -4.82 -8.53
N TYR A 53 3.26 -5.00 -8.87
CA TYR A 53 2.58 -4.17 -9.86
C TYR A 53 2.55 -2.69 -9.47
N LEU A 54 2.22 -2.37 -8.22
CA LEU A 54 2.25 -0.99 -7.70
C LEU A 54 3.67 -0.41 -7.79
N ASN A 55 4.69 -1.17 -7.40
CA ASN A 55 6.08 -0.76 -7.56
C ASN A 55 6.43 -0.41 -9.02
N GLN A 56 6.04 -1.25 -9.97
CA GLN A 56 6.27 -1.02 -11.39
C GLN A 56 5.52 0.23 -11.90
N ILE A 57 4.26 0.38 -11.50
CA ILE A 57 3.44 1.54 -11.90
C ILE A 57 4.03 2.83 -11.33
N TYR A 58 4.33 2.89 -10.04
CA TYR A 58 4.82 4.09 -9.38
C TYR A 58 6.23 4.50 -9.84
N LYS A 59 7.06 3.55 -10.29
CA LYS A 59 8.32 3.85 -10.98
C LYS A 59 8.14 4.63 -12.29
N ILE A 60 7.00 4.45 -12.97
CA ILE A 60 6.69 5.10 -14.24
C ILE A 60 5.94 6.43 -14.00
N VAL A 61 4.83 6.40 -13.24
CA VAL A 61 3.91 7.56 -13.16
C VAL A 61 4.48 8.76 -12.43
N LYS A 62 5.57 8.60 -11.66
CA LYS A 62 6.29 9.72 -11.03
C LYS A 62 6.80 10.78 -12.04
N ASP A 63 6.98 10.38 -13.29
CA ASP A 63 7.42 11.26 -14.39
C ASP A 63 6.24 11.80 -15.22
N TYR A 64 5.01 11.41 -14.90
CA TYR A 64 3.78 11.75 -15.61
C TYR A 64 2.72 12.32 -14.64
N PRO A 65 2.83 13.60 -14.23
CA PRO A 65 1.88 14.20 -13.29
C PRO A 65 0.44 14.31 -13.82
N ALA A 66 0.25 14.21 -15.15
CA ALA A 66 -1.06 14.17 -15.78
C ALA A 66 -1.61 12.74 -15.95
N PHE A 67 -0.91 11.71 -15.45
CA PHE A 67 -1.34 10.33 -15.55
C PHE A 67 -2.74 10.13 -14.95
N SER A 68 -3.60 9.49 -15.74
CA SER A 68 -4.87 8.95 -15.31
C SER A 68 -5.13 7.64 -16.02
N TYR A 69 -6.06 6.85 -15.48
CA TYR A 69 -6.47 5.60 -16.13
C TYR A 69 -7.93 5.32 -15.87
N THR A 70 -8.54 4.54 -16.76
CA THR A 70 -9.86 3.93 -16.57
C THR A 70 -9.78 2.45 -16.90
N TYR A 71 -10.71 1.67 -16.36
CA TYR A 71 -10.83 0.25 -16.69
C TYR A 71 -12.30 -0.13 -16.86
N SER A 72 -12.56 -1.19 -17.62
CA SER A 72 -13.91 -1.70 -17.85
C SER A 72 -14.01 -3.17 -17.50
N LEU A 73 -15.22 -3.58 -17.10
CA LEU A 73 -15.56 -4.96 -16.83
C LEU A 73 -16.45 -5.51 -17.95
N GLU A 74 -16.26 -6.78 -18.29
CA GLU A 74 -17.14 -7.58 -19.14
C GLU A 74 -17.29 -8.95 -18.48
N ASP A 75 -18.53 -9.40 -18.30
CA ASP A 75 -18.86 -10.64 -17.58
C ASP A 75 -18.17 -10.76 -16.21
N GLY A 76 -18.11 -9.63 -15.48
CA GLY A 76 -17.49 -9.54 -14.16
C GLY A 76 -15.96 -9.57 -14.14
N LYS A 77 -15.30 -9.63 -15.30
CA LYS A 77 -13.84 -9.66 -15.45
C LYS A 77 -13.33 -8.38 -16.07
N VAL A 78 -12.09 -8.00 -15.74
CA VAL A 78 -11.43 -6.85 -16.38
C VAL A 78 -11.26 -7.13 -17.87
N LYS A 79 -11.80 -6.24 -18.71
CA LYS A 79 -11.74 -6.33 -20.17
C LYS A 79 -10.62 -5.47 -20.74
N ASN A 80 -10.53 -4.23 -20.28
CA ASN A 80 -9.60 -3.25 -20.83
C ASN A 80 -9.16 -2.24 -19.78
N VAL A 81 -7.96 -1.69 -19.96
CA VAL A 81 -7.44 -0.52 -19.27
C VAL A 81 -7.04 0.52 -20.30
N VAL A 82 -7.43 1.78 -20.07
CA VAL A 82 -7.02 2.92 -20.89
C VAL A 82 -6.20 3.85 -20.02
N VAL A 83 -5.01 4.20 -20.50
CA VAL A 83 -4.08 5.13 -19.81
C VAL A 83 -3.97 6.42 -20.60
N GLU A 84 -4.14 7.54 -19.90
CA GLU A 84 -4.03 8.90 -20.44
C GLU A 84 -2.92 9.68 -19.72
N GLY A 85 -2.51 10.82 -20.29
CA GLY A 85 -1.47 11.69 -19.69
C GLY A 85 -0.04 11.16 -19.78
N VAL A 86 0.19 10.02 -20.45
CA VAL A 86 1.52 9.41 -20.65
C VAL A 86 1.93 9.53 -22.12
N ASN A 87 2.90 10.40 -22.40
CA ASN A 87 3.32 10.73 -23.77
C ASN A 87 4.26 9.68 -24.39
N ASN A 88 5.01 8.93 -23.57
CA ASN A 88 5.86 7.84 -24.03
C ASN A 88 5.01 6.60 -24.31
N ASN A 89 5.03 6.12 -25.55
CA ASN A 89 4.22 4.97 -25.97
C ASN A 89 4.62 3.68 -25.24
N LEU A 90 5.90 3.43 -25.01
CA LEU A 90 6.37 2.23 -24.32
C LEU A 90 5.90 2.20 -22.88
N ASP A 91 6.02 3.33 -22.17
CA ASP A 91 5.61 3.45 -20.78
C ASP A 91 4.09 3.36 -20.64
N ARG A 92 3.34 4.01 -21.53
CA ARG A 92 1.88 3.87 -21.59
C ARG A 92 1.47 2.40 -21.79
N LYS A 93 2.09 1.68 -22.72
CA LYS A 93 1.80 0.25 -22.95
C LYS A 93 2.17 -0.64 -21.76
N ARG A 94 3.28 -0.36 -21.09
CA ARG A 94 3.63 -1.06 -19.84
C ARG A 94 2.59 -0.81 -18.74
N LEU A 95 2.16 0.44 -18.58
CA LEU A 95 1.13 0.79 -17.61
C LEU A 95 -0.20 0.09 -17.90
N GLU A 96 -0.66 0.09 -19.16
CA GLU A 96 -1.88 -0.62 -19.56
C GLU A 96 -1.84 -2.11 -19.15
N ILE A 97 -0.70 -2.79 -19.37
CA ILE A 97 -0.52 -4.21 -19.02
C ILE A 97 -0.52 -4.40 -17.50
N VAL A 98 0.33 -3.67 -16.79
CA VAL A 98 0.50 -3.87 -15.34
C VAL A 98 -0.76 -3.47 -14.57
N LEU A 99 -1.45 -2.40 -14.99
CA LEU A 99 -2.74 -2.02 -14.42
C LEU A 99 -3.82 -3.07 -14.73
N PHE A 100 -3.82 -3.67 -15.92
CA PHE A 100 -4.76 -4.74 -16.25
C PHE A 100 -4.58 -5.95 -15.31
N ASP A 101 -3.33 -6.35 -15.07
CA ASP A 101 -3.00 -7.45 -14.16
C ASP A 101 -3.39 -7.12 -12.71
N LEU A 102 -3.03 -5.92 -12.23
CA LEU A 102 -3.42 -5.42 -10.91
C LEU A 102 -4.94 -5.42 -10.74
N LYS A 103 -5.69 -4.85 -11.69
CA LYS A 103 -7.16 -4.82 -11.63
C LYS A 103 -7.77 -6.20 -11.71
N THR A 104 -7.16 -7.10 -12.48
CA THR A 104 -7.60 -8.50 -12.53
C THR A 104 -7.42 -9.19 -11.19
N ASN A 105 -6.29 -8.99 -10.51
CA ASN A 105 -6.05 -9.53 -9.18
C ASN A 105 -7.00 -8.92 -8.14
N LYS A 106 -7.14 -7.59 -8.07
CA LYS A 106 -8.10 -6.95 -7.15
C LYS A 106 -9.53 -7.44 -7.38
N ASN A 107 -9.98 -7.56 -8.62
CA ASN A 107 -11.29 -8.13 -8.96
C ASN A 107 -11.45 -9.58 -8.49
N ARG A 108 -10.40 -10.42 -8.60
CA ARG A 108 -10.43 -11.81 -8.08
C ARG A 108 -10.45 -11.87 -6.55
N MET A 109 -9.85 -10.90 -5.87
CA MET A 109 -9.81 -10.82 -4.40
C MET A 109 -11.03 -10.12 -3.81
N LYS A 110 -11.87 -9.51 -4.65
CA LYS A 110 -13.00 -8.69 -4.20
C LYS A 110 -13.88 -9.43 -3.19
N ASN A 111 -14.16 -8.75 -2.07
CA ASN A 111 -15.00 -9.20 -0.97
C ASN A 111 -14.52 -10.51 -0.33
N LYS A 112 -13.19 -10.74 -0.32
CA LYS A 112 -12.56 -11.87 0.37
C LYS A 112 -11.61 -11.38 1.45
N ALA A 113 -11.92 -11.73 2.69
CA ALA A 113 -11.05 -11.49 3.82
C ALA A 113 -9.90 -12.52 3.87
N ASN A 114 -8.72 -12.08 4.31
CA ASN A 114 -7.63 -12.97 4.66
C ASN A 114 -7.88 -13.67 6.02
N ARG A 115 -6.90 -14.43 6.52
CA ARG A 115 -7.01 -15.16 7.80
C ARG A 115 -7.22 -14.28 9.03
N MET A 116 -6.92 -12.98 8.94
CA MET A 116 -7.07 -12.00 10.00
C MET A 116 -8.37 -11.20 9.87
N GLY A 117 -9.23 -11.50 8.90
CA GLY A 117 -10.45 -10.73 8.67
C GLY A 117 -10.23 -9.43 7.88
N VAL A 118 -9.03 -9.22 7.31
CA VAL A 118 -8.70 -7.99 6.55
C VAL A 118 -8.94 -8.21 5.06
N PHE A 119 -9.63 -7.26 4.42
CA PHE A 119 -9.93 -7.28 2.99
C PHE A 119 -8.89 -6.52 2.17
N TYR A 120 -8.46 -7.09 1.04
CA TYR A 120 -7.55 -6.42 0.09
C TYR A 120 -8.29 -5.72 -1.07
N SER A 121 -9.55 -6.07 -1.29
CA SER A 121 -10.42 -5.44 -2.27
C SER A 121 -11.87 -5.52 -1.78
N VAL A 122 -12.55 -4.39 -1.82
CA VAL A 122 -13.86 -4.15 -1.20
C VAL A 122 -14.81 -3.52 -2.23
N ASP A 123 -16.09 -3.31 -1.85
CA ASP A 123 -17.05 -2.60 -2.69
C ASP A 123 -16.79 -1.09 -2.65
N GLU A 124 -16.61 -0.55 -1.44
CA GLU A 124 -16.30 0.85 -1.19
C GLU A 124 -15.03 0.92 -0.33
N GLN A 125 -14.03 1.70 -0.78
CA GLN A 125 -12.76 1.85 -0.08
C GLN A 125 -12.95 2.77 1.12
N ALA A 126 -12.08 2.63 2.12
CA ALA A 126 -12.05 3.58 3.23
C ALA A 126 -11.68 4.97 2.70
N GLU A 127 -12.43 5.98 3.12
CA GLU A 127 -12.25 7.36 2.71
C GLU A 127 -11.78 8.19 3.91
N TYR A 128 -10.84 9.09 3.68
CA TYR A 128 -10.46 10.06 4.71
C TYR A 128 -11.61 11.08 4.84
N GLU A 129 -12.02 11.41 6.07
CA GLU A 129 -13.24 12.22 6.32
C GLU A 129 -13.26 13.53 5.52
N ASP A 130 -12.11 14.20 5.39
CA ASP A 130 -11.98 15.47 4.65
C ASP A 130 -11.54 15.30 3.19
N GLY A 131 -11.54 14.06 2.69
CA GLY A 131 -11.20 13.69 1.33
C GLY A 131 -9.70 13.68 1.01
N TRP A 132 -9.39 13.25 -0.22
CA TRP A 132 -8.01 12.98 -0.66
C TRP A 132 -7.05 14.18 -0.61
N GLU A 133 -7.51 15.38 -0.96
CA GLU A 133 -6.64 16.56 -0.98
C GLU A 133 -6.25 17.02 0.45
N SER A 134 -7.16 16.87 1.41
CA SER A 134 -6.91 17.14 2.83
C SER A 134 -5.92 16.12 3.39
N LEU A 135 -6.20 14.82 3.17
CA LEU A 135 -5.29 13.73 3.54
C LEU A 135 -3.85 13.98 3.03
N LYS A 136 -3.73 14.36 1.76
CA LYS A 136 -2.44 14.69 1.16
C LYS A 136 -1.75 15.86 1.86
N THR A 137 -2.51 16.90 2.20
CA THR A 137 -1.99 18.07 2.92
C THR A 137 -1.50 17.66 4.31
N ASP A 138 -2.29 16.88 5.05
CA ASP A 138 -1.99 16.47 6.41
C ASP A 138 -0.77 15.54 6.46
N ILE A 139 -0.71 14.54 5.58
CA ILE A 139 0.47 13.67 5.45
C ILE A 139 1.71 14.50 5.14
N LEU A 140 1.66 15.38 4.13
CA LEU A 140 2.85 16.16 3.73
C LEU A 140 3.26 17.19 4.78
N SER A 141 2.32 17.74 5.55
CA SER A 141 2.62 18.67 6.65
C SER A 141 3.34 17.99 7.81
N ASN A 142 3.04 16.71 8.04
CA ASN A 142 3.65 15.88 9.07
C ASN A 142 4.91 15.15 8.59
N LEU A 143 5.22 15.21 7.29
CA LEU A 143 6.32 14.48 6.70
C LEU A 143 7.66 15.21 6.87
N ASN A 144 8.58 14.59 7.60
CA ASN A 144 9.93 15.10 7.76
C ASN A 144 10.91 14.42 6.79
N TYR A 145 11.41 15.16 5.79
CA TYR A 145 12.51 14.69 4.95
C TYR A 145 13.85 14.97 5.64
N ALA A 146 14.35 13.98 6.37
CA ALA A 146 15.59 14.09 7.15
C ALA A 146 16.77 14.66 6.32
N ASP A 147 17.38 15.73 6.84
CA ASP A 147 18.46 16.46 6.16
C ASP A 147 19.62 15.55 5.76
N GLU A 148 19.96 14.53 6.58
CA GLU A 148 21.05 13.63 6.23
C GLU A 148 20.69 12.77 5.01
N ALA A 149 19.49 12.20 4.96
CA ALA A 149 19.04 11.42 3.81
C ALA A 149 18.98 12.29 2.54
N LYS A 150 18.47 13.51 2.66
CA LYS A 150 18.41 14.49 1.57
C LYS A 150 19.80 14.90 1.07
N ASN A 151 20.73 15.20 1.97
CA ASN A 151 22.11 15.58 1.62
C ASN A 151 22.90 14.43 0.99
N TRP A 152 22.56 13.18 1.32
CA TRP A 152 23.09 11.98 0.68
C TRP A 152 22.38 11.62 -0.63
N GLY A 153 21.37 12.38 -1.04
CA GLY A 153 20.65 12.18 -2.30
C GLY A 153 19.77 10.93 -2.30
N VAL A 154 19.30 10.47 -1.13
CA VAL A 154 18.44 9.29 -1.02
C VAL A 154 17.04 9.65 -1.50
N GLU A 155 16.64 9.10 -2.64
CA GLU A 155 15.33 9.33 -3.28
C GLU A 155 14.61 8.02 -3.54
N GLY A 156 13.27 8.10 -3.60
CA GLY A 156 12.41 7.00 -4.01
C GLY A 156 11.08 7.02 -3.30
N THR A 157 10.40 5.88 -3.28
CA THR A 157 9.02 5.78 -2.79
C THR A 157 8.96 4.81 -1.62
N VAL A 158 8.35 5.25 -0.53
CA VAL A 158 7.88 4.39 0.57
C VAL A 158 6.43 4.02 0.29
N PHE A 159 6.13 2.74 0.22
CA PHE A 159 4.78 2.21 0.20
C PHE A 159 4.36 1.89 1.62
N VAL A 160 3.52 2.75 2.18
CA VAL A 160 2.99 2.57 3.53
C VAL A 160 1.72 1.75 3.43
N LYS A 161 1.78 0.53 3.97
CA LYS A 161 0.72 -0.47 3.98
C LYS A 161 0.08 -0.48 5.35
N PHE A 162 -1.19 -0.15 5.44
CA PHE A 162 -1.87 -0.03 6.72
C PHE A 162 -3.30 -0.55 6.64
N VAL A 163 -3.82 -1.00 7.77
CA VAL A 163 -5.21 -1.44 7.89
C VAL A 163 -6.02 -0.31 8.48
N VAL A 164 -7.12 0.06 7.84
CA VAL A 164 -8.20 0.83 8.48
C VAL A 164 -9.22 -0.16 8.99
N ASP A 165 -9.54 -0.11 10.28
CA ASP A 165 -10.55 -0.98 10.88
C ASP A 165 -11.97 -0.39 10.81
N GLU A 166 -12.95 -1.13 11.33
CA GLU A 166 -14.37 -0.77 11.34
C GLU A 166 -14.67 0.53 12.11
N ASN A 167 -13.73 1.05 12.92
CA ASN A 167 -13.88 2.31 13.64
C ASN A 167 -13.06 3.45 13.04
N GLY A 168 -12.48 3.27 11.84
CA GLY A 168 -11.62 4.28 11.22
C GLY A 168 -10.20 4.34 11.81
N GLU A 169 -9.84 3.41 12.70
CA GLU A 169 -8.53 3.39 13.35
C GLU A 169 -7.51 2.62 12.52
N ILE A 170 -6.23 2.91 12.75
CA ILE A 170 -5.10 2.24 12.06
C ILE A 170 -4.39 1.28 13.03
N PRO A 171 -4.90 0.07 13.31
CA PRO A 171 -4.27 -0.85 14.28
C PRO A 171 -2.95 -1.44 13.78
N PHE A 172 -2.75 -1.52 12.47
CA PHE A 172 -1.56 -2.12 11.85
C PHE A 172 -1.01 -1.26 10.74
N ILE A 173 0.31 -1.09 10.73
CA ILE A 173 1.05 -0.34 9.72
C ILE A 173 2.40 -1.00 9.47
N SER A 174 2.82 -1.02 8.22
CA SER A 174 4.13 -1.52 7.77
C SER A 174 4.58 -0.75 6.54
N THR A 175 5.87 -0.78 6.24
CA THR A 175 6.43 -0.12 5.07
C THR A 175 7.14 -1.11 4.16
N SER A 176 7.31 -0.69 2.91
CA SER A 176 8.24 -1.28 1.97
C SER A 176 8.71 -0.18 1.03
N THR A 177 9.90 -0.30 0.45
CA THR A 177 10.44 0.78 -0.37
C THR A 177 11.25 0.27 -1.56
N ASN A 178 11.37 1.12 -2.59
CA ASN A 178 12.26 0.94 -3.72
C ASN A 178 13.53 1.81 -3.64
N MET A 179 13.76 2.46 -2.49
CA MET A 179 14.93 3.30 -2.25
C MET A 179 16.19 2.46 -2.08
N GLU A 180 17.31 2.98 -2.58
CA GLU A 180 18.63 2.43 -2.38
C GLU A 180 19.53 3.48 -1.73
N SER A 181 20.28 3.08 -0.71
CA SER A 181 21.25 3.93 -0.04
C SER A 181 22.45 3.10 0.40
N PRO A 182 23.69 3.63 0.34
CA PRO A 182 24.84 2.98 0.96
C PRO A 182 24.75 2.94 2.49
N ILE A 183 23.81 3.68 3.10
CA ILE A 183 23.58 3.76 4.55
C ILE A 183 22.10 3.46 4.81
N ASP A 184 21.83 2.25 5.31
CA ASP A 184 20.46 1.74 5.60
C ASP A 184 19.68 2.69 6.52
N MET A 185 20.34 3.29 7.51
CA MET A 185 19.72 4.23 8.46
C MET A 185 19.01 5.42 7.77
N HIS A 186 19.46 5.84 6.58
CA HIS A 186 18.76 6.90 5.85
C HIS A 186 17.42 6.43 5.30
N VAL A 187 17.35 5.19 4.81
CA VAL A 187 16.11 4.58 4.32
C VAL A 187 15.15 4.36 5.50
N ASP A 188 15.64 3.80 6.60
CA ASP A 188 14.85 3.55 7.81
C ASP A 188 14.18 4.84 8.34
N LYS A 189 14.92 5.95 8.35
CA LYS A 189 14.40 7.27 8.76
C LYS A 189 13.27 7.76 7.86
N LEU A 190 13.35 7.55 6.55
CA LEU A 190 12.32 7.97 5.60
C LEU A 190 11.09 7.07 5.67
N GLU A 191 11.28 5.77 5.85
CA GLU A 191 10.19 4.82 6.10
C GLU A 191 9.44 5.16 7.40
N GLN A 192 10.18 5.43 8.48
CA GLN A 192 9.61 5.85 9.75
C GLN A 192 8.80 7.14 9.62
N ALA A 193 9.37 8.17 8.97
CA ALA A 193 8.67 9.45 8.77
C ALA A 193 7.36 9.28 7.98
N ALA A 194 7.37 8.45 6.93
CA ALA A 194 6.17 8.18 6.15
C ALA A 194 5.12 7.39 6.96
N ALA A 195 5.55 6.40 7.75
CA ALA A 195 4.66 5.62 8.60
C ALA A 195 4.03 6.48 9.71
N GLU A 196 4.81 7.34 10.36
CA GLU A 196 4.31 8.25 11.40
C GLU A 196 3.31 9.28 10.83
N ALA A 197 3.60 9.85 9.66
CA ALA A 197 2.70 10.80 9.00
C ALA A 197 1.33 10.19 8.66
N ILE A 198 1.29 8.92 8.23
CA ILE A 198 0.03 8.20 8.00
C ILE A 198 -0.61 7.74 9.30
N LYS A 199 0.17 7.29 10.29
CA LYS A 199 -0.39 6.89 11.57
C LYS A 199 -1.07 8.06 12.30
N ALA A 200 -0.65 9.30 12.04
CA ALA A 200 -1.28 10.51 12.57
C ALA A 200 -2.71 10.73 12.06
N THR A 201 -3.15 10.05 10.99
CA THR A 201 -4.51 10.15 10.44
C THR A 201 -5.46 9.09 11.00
N SER A 202 -5.01 8.30 11.98
CA SER A 202 -5.80 7.25 12.65
C SER A 202 -7.02 7.85 13.36
N GLY A 203 -8.20 7.32 13.08
CA GLY A 203 -9.47 7.77 13.66
C GLY A 203 -10.26 8.76 12.79
N ASP A 204 -9.67 9.27 11.72
CA ASP A 204 -10.30 10.22 10.78
C ASP A 204 -10.67 9.54 9.44
N TRP A 205 -10.95 8.24 9.48
CA TRP A 205 -11.30 7.45 8.29
C TRP A 205 -12.71 6.91 8.40
N GLU A 206 -13.49 7.08 7.33
CA GLU A 206 -14.67 6.28 7.09
C GLU A 206 -14.22 4.87 6.67
N PRO A 207 -14.71 3.80 7.33
CA PRO A 207 -14.27 2.44 7.07
C PRO A 207 -14.68 1.95 5.68
N SER A 208 -14.04 0.89 5.21
CA SER A 208 -14.46 0.26 3.95
C SER A 208 -15.76 -0.52 4.10
N GLU A 209 -16.48 -0.68 2.99
CA GLU A 209 -17.71 -1.46 2.97
C GLU A 209 -17.62 -2.67 2.04
N VAL A 210 -18.21 -3.79 2.50
CA VAL A 210 -18.49 -4.98 1.71
C VAL A 210 -19.95 -5.34 1.92
N GLU A 211 -20.73 -5.39 0.84
CA GLU A 211 -22.17 -5.67 0.93
C GLU A 211 -22.95 -4.75 1.91
N ASN A 212 -22.52 -3.49 2.06
CA ASN A 212 -23.01 -2.49 3.03
C ASN A 212 -22.73 -2.83 4.50
N GLU A 213 -21.76 -3.70 4.78
CA GLU A 213 -21.21 -3.91 6.13
C GLU A 213 -19.81 -3.29 6.19
N GLU A 214 -19.55 -2.49 7.24
CA GLU A 214 -18.23 -1.93 7.52
C GLU A 214 -17.23 -3.06 7.82
N VAL A 215 -16.04 -2.98 7.21
CA VAL A 215 -15.00 -4.01 7.33
C VAL A 215 -13.60 -3.41 7.44
N ALA A 216 -12.71 -4.14 8.10
CA ALA A 216 -11.29 -3.82 8.09
C ALA A 216 -10.66 -4.09 6.71
N SER A 217 -9.97 -3.11 6.14
CA SER A 217 -9.35 -3.24 4.82
C SER A 217 -7.91 -2.72 4.79
N LEU A 218 -7.11 -3.28 3.88
CA LEU A 218 -5.74 -2.82 3.64
C LEU A 218 -5.76 -1.66 2.64
N LEU A 219 -5.14 -0.55 3.05
CA LEU A 219 -4.81 0.59 2.20
C LEU A 219 -3.30 0.68 2.01
N ILE A 220 -2.92 1.25 0.86
CA ILE A 220 -1.52 1.44 0.48
C ILE A 220 -1.36 2.85 -0.05
N ILE A 221 -0.64 3.70 0.68
CA ILE A 221 -0.31 5.06 0.25
C ILE A 221 1.18 5.14 -0.10
N PRO A 222 1.52 5.49 -1.36
CA PRO A 222 2.89 5.76 -1.75
C PRO A 222 3.31 7.18 -1.35
N VAL A 223 4.39 7.29 -0.58
CA VAL A 223 5.03 8.57 -0.23
C VAL A 223 6.35 8.66 -0.98
N THR A 224 6.47 9.60 -1.91
CA THR A 224 7.68 9.76 -2.73
C THR A 224 8.56 10.87 -2.20
N PHE A 225 9.81 10.55 -1.90
CA PHE A 225 10.89 11.49 -1.56
C PHE A 225 11.70 11.81 -2.82
N ASP A 226 11.74 13.09 -3.17
CA ASP A 226 12.45 13.61 -4.34
C ASP A 226 13.23 14.87 -3.92
N VAL A 227 14.53 14.92 -4.17
CA VAL A 227 15.41 16.03 -3.77
C VAL A 227 15.05 17.30 -4.55
N LYS A 228 14.53 17.18 -5.77
CA LYS A 228 14.19 18.31 -6.64
C LYS A 228 12.77 18.82 -6.42
N LYS A 229 11.79 17.92 -6.31
CA LYS A 229 10.35 18.23 -6.28
C LYS A 229 9.78 18.41 -4.86
N SER A 230 10.60 18.17 -3.83
CA SER A 230 10.14 17.94 -2.44
C SER A 230 9.25 16.68 -2.36
N PRO A 231 8.97 16.15 -1.16
CA PRO A 231 8.14 14.97 -1.04
C PRO A 231 6.72 15.21 -1.58
N PHE A 232 6.13 14.18 -2.19
CA PHE A 232 4.77 14.24 -2.73
C PHE A 232 4.07 12.88 -2.68
N LEU A 233 2.74 12.91 -2.70
CA LEU A 233 1.90 11.74 -2.95
C LEU A 233 1.50 11.71 -4.43
N PRO A 234 1.82 10.65 -5.20
CA PRO A 234 1.33 10.48 -6.56
C PRO A 234 -0.18 10.15 -6.58
N THR A 235 -0.77 10.13 -7.77
CA THR A 235 -2.16 9.69 -7.98
C THR A 235 -2.40 8.32 -7.36
N MET A 236 -3.49 8.18 -6.60
CA MET A 236 -3.88 6.92 -5.98
C MET A 236 -4.38 5.92 -7.02
N ILE A 237 -4.00 4.67 -6.84
CA ILE A 237 -4.45 3.54 -7.65
C ILE A 237 -5.29 2.64 -6.75
N LEU A 238 -6.56 3.05 -6.59
CA LEU A 238 -7.60 2.31 -5.88
C LEU A 238 -8.19 1.24 -6.80
#